data_AF-Q09HS8-F1
#
_entry.id   AF-Q09HS8-F1
#
_cell.length_a   1.000
_cell.length_b   1.000
_cell.length_c   1.000
_cell.angle_alpha   90.00
_cell.angle_beta   90.00
_cell.angle_gamma   90.00
#
_symmetry.space_group_name_H-M   'P 1'
#
loop_
_entity.id
_entity.type
_entity.pdbx_description
1 polymer ?
#
loop_
_entity_poly.entity_id
_entity_poly.type
_entity_poly.pdbx_seq_one_letter_code
_entity_poly.pdbx_strand_id
1 'polypeptide(L)' 'NASAKFKKSCRTVGDVLGKYHPHGDSACYEAMVLMAQPFSYRYPLVDGQGNWGAPDDPKSFAAMRYTESRLSKYSEL' A
#
# COMPACT_ATOMS: atom_id res chain seq x y z
N ASN A 1 -2.50 12.07 -6.34
CA ASN A 1 -1.64 12.39 -7.51
C ASN A 1 -1.02 11.11 -8.03
N ALA A 2 -1.75 10.43 -8.89
CA ALA A 2 -1.39 9.18 -9.55
C ALA A 2 -0.23 9.34 -10.55
N SER A 3 0.06 10.58 -10.99
CA SER A 3 1.20 10.87 -11.87
C SER A 3 2.56 10.91 -11.14
N ALA A 4 2.56 10.96 -9.81
CA ALA A 4 3.78 11.04 -9.03
C ALA A 4 4.61 9.75 -9.12
N LYS A 5 5.92 9.89 -8.87
CA LYS A 5 6.81 8.73 -8.69
C LYS A 5 6.39 7.94 -7.45
N PHE A 6 6.61 6.63 -7.50
CA PHE A 6 6.46 5.76 -6.35
C PHE A 6 7.40 6.18 -5.22
N LYS A 7 6.96 5.98 -3.98
CA LYS A 7 7.75 6.19 -2.77
C LYS A 7 7.68 4.96 -1.89
N LYS A 8 8.75 4.69 -1.14
CA LYS A 8 8.79 3.56 -0.19
C LYS A 8 7.59 3.59 0.75
N SER A 9 6.91 2.44 0.89
CA SER A 9 5.69 2.33 1.69
C SER A 9 5.91 2.69 3.16
N CYS A 10 7.11 2.43 3.70
CA CYS A 10 7.48 2.81 5.06
C CYS A 10 7.37 4.32 5.33
N ARG A 11 7.60 5.17 4.32
CA ARG A 11 7.43 6.63 4.46
C ARG A 11 5.97 6.99 4.64
N THR A 12 5.09 6.42 3.82
CA THR A 12 3.65 6.64 3.89
C THR A 12 3.09 6.15 5.21
N VAL A 13 3.46 4.93 5.64
CA VAL A 13 3.04 4.36 6.93
C VAL A 13 3.51 5.26 8.08
N GLY A 14 4.79 5.66 8.10
CA GLY A 14 5.31 6.54 9.16
C GLY A 14 4.58 7.89 9.24
N ASP A 15 4.26 8.51 8.10
CA ASP A 15 3.47 9.74 8.05
C ASP A 15 2.05 9.54 8.58
N VAL A 16 1.39 8.43 8.26
CA VAL A 16 0.03 8.11 8.75
C VAL A 16 0.02 7.89 10.26
N LEU A 17 0.97 7.12 10.78
CA LEU A 17 1.07 6.83 12.21
C LEU A 17 1.39 8.09 13.03
N GLY A 18 2.33 8.90 12.55
CA GLY A 18 2.77 10.10 13.25
C GLY A 18 1.77 11.26 13.22
N LYS A 19 0.80 11.25 12.29
CA LYS A 19 -0.15 12.36 12.10
C LYS A 19 -1.59 12.03 12.44
N TYR A 20 -2.06 10.83 12.12
CA TYR A 20 -3.50 10.56 12.06
C TYR A 20 -3.93 9.26 12.77
N HIS A 21 -3.07 8.24 12.80
CA HIS A 21 -3.49 6.90 13.23
C HIS A 21 -2.51 6.29 14.25
N PRO A 22 -2.65 6.55 15.56
CA PRO A 22 -1.67 6.18 16.60
C PRO A 22 -1.78 4.69 17.01
N HIS A 23 -1.62 3.80 16.04
CA HIS A 23 -1.68 2.34 16.22
C HIS A 23 -0.45 1.65 15.62
N GLY A 24 -0.49 0.32 15.53
CA GLY A 24 0.63 -0.47 15.02
C GLY A 24 0.89 -0.22 13.52
N ASP A 25 2.17 -0.18 13.16
CA ASP A 25 2.63 -0.07 11.77
C ASP A 25 2.19 -1.23 10.90
N SER A 26 2.20 -2.44 11.46
CA SER A 26 1.82 -3.68 10.80
C SER A 26 0.36 -3.64 10.36
N ALA A 27 -0.56 -3.21 11.24
CA ALA A 27 -1.97 -3.08 10.91
C ALA A 27 -2.22 -2.04 9.81
N CYS A 28 -1.52 -0.89 9.87
CA CYS A 28 -1.60 0.13 8.84
C CYS A 28 -1.09 -0.37 7.48
N TYR A 29 0.04 -1.09 7.47
CA TYR A 29 0.64 -1.59 6.23
C TYR A 29 -0.15 -2.75 5.62
N GLU A 30 -0.68 -3.67 6.42
CA GLU A 30 -1.55 -4.75 5.94
C GLU A 30 -2.81 -4.20 5.24
N ALA A 31 -3.43 -3.16 5.81
CA ALA A 31 -4.55 -2.48 5.16
C ALA A 31 -4.14 -1.81 3.83
N MET A 32 -2.94 -1.21 3.79
CA MET A 32 -2.38 -0.63 2.57
C MET A 32 -2.10 -1.67 1.50
N VAL A 33 -1.59 -2.85 1.87
CA VAL A 33 -1.39 -3.98 0.96
C VAL A 33 -2.70 -4.44 0.37
N LEU A 34 -3.74 -4.60 1.19
CA LEU A 34 -5.06 -5.01 0.72
C LEU A 34 -5.62 -4.06 -0.36
N MET A 35 -5.48 -2.74 -0.15
CA MET A 35 -5.91 -1.72 -1.11
C MET A 35 -5.09 -1.68 -2.40
N ALA A 36 -3.91 -2.30 -2.42
CA ALA A 36 -3.02 -2.36 -3.58
C ALA A 36 -3.17 -3.64 -4.40
N GLN A 37 -3.74 -4.70 -3.83
CA GLN A 37 -3.88 -6.01 -4.47
C GLN A 37 -5.06 -6.02 -5.45
N PRO A 38 -4.84 -6.20 -6.77
CA PRO A 38 -5.92 -6.21 -7.77
C PRO A 38 -6.82 -7.44 -7.67
N PHE A 39 -6.38 -8.50 -6.99
CA PHE A 39 -7.17 -9.68 -6.71
C PHE A 39 -8.00 -9.57 -5.41
N SER A 40 -7.70 -8.60 -4.55
CA SER A 40 -8.42 -8.34 -3.29
C SER A 40 -9.39 -7.16 -3.43
N TYR A 41 -8.97 -6.08 -4.10
CA TYR A 41 -9.79 -4.91 -4.37
C TYR A 41 -10.24 -4.87 -5.82
N ARG A 42 -11.55 -4.72 -6.05
CA ARG A 42 -12.12 -4.62 -7.41
C ARG A 42 -11.59 -3.38 -8.16
N TYR A 43 -11.40 -2.28 -7.45
CA TYR A 43 -10.79 -1.04 -7.93
C TYR A 43 -9.74 -0.60 -6.91
N PRO A 44 -8.47 -1.02 -7.07
CA PRO A 44 -7.40 -0.70 -6.14
C PRO A 44 -7.23 0.81 -5.96
N LEU A 45 -7.03 1.25 -4.72
CA LEU A 45 -6.80 2.65 -4.37
C LEU A 45 -5.30 3.01 -4.37
N VAL A 46 -4.45 1.99 -4.28
CA VAL A 46 -3.00 2.12 -4.25
C VAL A 46 -2.44 1.34 -5.43
N ASP A 47 -1.51 1.95 -6.17
CA ASP A 47 -0.63 1.24 -7.08
C ASP A 47 0.66 0.89 -6.34
N GLY A 48 1.12 -0.36 -6.48
CA GLY A 48 2.33 -0.87 -5.84
C GLY A 48 3.39 -1.35 -6.83
N GLN A 49 4.67 -1.10 -6.53
CA GLN A 49 5.83 -1.77 -7.13
C GLN A 49 6.56 -2.64 -6.10
N GLY A 50 7.11 -3.77 -6.55
CA GLY A 50 7.70 -4.81 -5.70
C GLY A 50 6.76 -6.00 -5.50
N ASN A 51 7.05 -6.85 -4.51
CA ASN A 51 6.18 -7.96 -4.16
C ASN A 51 5.06 -7.51 -3.21
N TRP A 52 3.82 -7.46 -3.72
CA TRP A 52 2.59 -7.10 -2.99
C TRP A 52 1.70 -8.32 -2.70
N GLY A 53 2.28 -9.52 -2.68
CA GLY A 53 1.56 -10.77 -2.54
C GLY A 53 1.00 -11.26 -3.87
N ALA A 54 0.45 -12.47 -3.86
CA ALA A 54 -0.10 -13.14 -5.03
C ALA A 54 -1.48 -13.72 -4.72
N PRO A 55 -2.32 -14.04 -5.73
CA PRO A 55 -3.68 -14.53 -5.50
C PRO A 55 -3.76 -15.85 -4.70
N ASP A 56 -2.74 -16.70 -4.85
CA ASP A 56 -2.60 -18.00 -4.19
C ASP A 56 -2.16 -17.86 -2.72
N ASP A 57 -1.28 -16.91 -2.42
CA ASP A 57 -0.94 -16.51 -1.06
C ASP A 57 -0.94 -14.98 -0.90
N PRO A 58 -2.10 -14.37 -0.58
CA PRO A 58 -2.23 -12.92 -0.42
C PRO A 58 -1.35 -12.33 0.69
N LYS A 59 -0.92 -13.14 1.66
CA LYS A 59 -0.09 -12.69 2.79
C LYS A 59 1.41 -12.77 2.50
N SER A 60 1.81 -13.35 1.36
CA SER A 60 3.20 -13.43 0.90
C SER A 60 3.77 -12.11 0.35
N PHE A 61 3.38 -10.96 0.91
CA PHE A 61 3.87 -9.65 0.49
C PHE A 61 5.21 -9.28 1.16
N ALA A 62 6.03 -8.49 0.47
CA ALA A 62 7.28 -8.00 1.04
C ALA A 62 7.04 -6.91 2.09
N ALA A 63 7.97 -6.78 3.03
CA ALA A 63 7.91 -5.74 4.07
C ALA A 63 7.93 -4.30 3.47
N MET A 64 7.28 -3.36 4.16
CA MET A 64 7.09 -1.96 3.73
C MET A 64 8.38 -1.17 3.41
N ARG A 65 9.55 -1.65 3.86
CA ARG A 65 10.86 -1.07 3.54
C ARG A 65 11.33 -1.41 2.13
N TYR A 66 10.75 -2.42 1.48
CA TYR A 66 11.11 -2.85 0.14
C TYR A 66 10.11 -2.37 -0.91
N THR A 67 8.81 -2.45 -0.61
CA THR A 67 7.74 -2.06 -1.52
C THR A 67 7.66 -0.55 -1.69
N GLU A 68 7.18 -0.14 -2.86
CA GLU A 68 6.93 1.26 -3.18
C GLU A 68 5.49 1.43 -3.63
N SER A 69 4.91 2.58 -3.28
CA SER A 69 3.49 2.85 -3.43
C SER A 69 3.26 4.24 -4.00
N ARG A 70 2.13 4.39 -4.68
CA ARG A 70 1.48 5.66 -4.96
C ARG A 70 -0.02 5.44 -5.00
N LEU A 71 -0.78 6.53 -5.04
CA LEU A 71 -2.22 6.46 -5.28
C LEU A 71 -2.51 6.00 -6.71
N SER A 72 -3.52 5.13 -6.87
CA SER A 72 -3.98 4.71 -8.19
C SER A 72 -4.73 5.86 -8.88
N LYS A 73 -4.96 5.74 -10.19
CA LYS A 73 -5.83 6.71 -10.91
C LYS A 73 -7.28 6.68 -10.42
N TYR A 74 -7.74 5.54 -9.91
CA TYR A 74 -9.11 5.40 -9.43
C TYR A 74 -9.37 6.23 -8.17
N SER A 75 -8.34 6.50 -7.35
CA SER A 75 -8.48 7.34 -6.16
C SER A 75 -8.67 8.83 -6.45
N GLU A 76 -8.67 9.23 -7.72
CA GLU A 76 -8.90 10.62 -8.16
C GLU A 76 -10.34 10.85 -8.68
N LEU A 77 -11.14 9.78 -8.79
CA LEU A 77 -12.57 9.85 -9.05
C LEU A 77 -13.33 10.23 -7.77
#